data_AF-T1AY78-F1
#
_entry.id   AF-T1AY78-F1
#
_cell.length_a   1.000
_cell.length_b   1.000
_cell.length_c   1.000
_cell.angle_alpha   90.00
_cell.angle_beta   90.00
_cell.angle_gamma   90.00
#
_symmetry.space_group_name_H-M   'P 1'
#
loop_
_entity.id
_entity.type
_entity.pdbx_description
1 polymer ?
#
loop_
_entity_poly.entity_id
_entity_poly.type
_entity_poly.pdbx_seq_one_letter_code
_entity_poly.pdbx_strand_id
1 'polypeptide(L)'
;MAALIRYTLKRLLGAIPTMLVIITLSFFLLRAAPGGPFDMQRAVPPQVKLNLERMYHLNLPLWQQYLDYLGSILRGDFGPSFV
;
A
#
# COMPACT_ATOMS: atom_id res chain seq x y z
N MET A 1 22.91 9.17 -27.92
CA MET A 1 22.00 8.31 -27.11
C MET A 1 22.37 8.24 -25.63
N ALA A 2 23.65 8.08 -25.25
CA ALA A 2 24.06 7.99 -23.83
C ALA A 2 23.63 9.18 -22.95
N ALA A 3 23.66 10.41 -23.48
CA ALA A 3 23.20 11.61 -22.77
C ALA A 3 21.69 11.57 -22.45
N LEU A 4 20.86 11.08 -23.38
CA LEU A 4 19.42 10.93 -23.19
C LEU A 4 19.11 9.87 -22.13
N ILE A 5 19.77 8.71 -22.18
CA ILE A 5 19.62 7.64 -21.18
C ILE A 5 20.00 8.14 -19.78
N ARG A 6 21.14 8.84 -19.66
CA ARG A 6 21.59 9.42 -18.38
C ARG A 6 20.60 10.45 -17.83
N TYR A 7 20.02 11.28 -18.70
CA TYR A 7 19.00 12.25 -18.31
C TYR A 7 17.71 11.57 -17.85
N THR A 8 17.21 10.59 -18.61
CA THR A 8 16.00 9.82 -18.25
C THR A 8 16.18 9.08 -16.94
N LEU A 9 17.32 8.41 -16.72
CA LEU A 9 17.62 7.72 -15.46
C LEU A 9 17.69 8.69 -14.28
N LYS A 10 18.34 9.85 -14.42
CA LYS A 10 18.35 10.89 -13.37
C LYS A 10 16.94 11.37 -13.03
N ARG A 11 16.10 11.56 -14.05
CA ARG A 11 14.71 11.99 -13.86
C ARG A 11 13.87 10.93 -13.16
N LEU A 12 14.02 9.66 -13.53
CA LEU A 12 13.33 8.54 -12.87
C LEU A 12 13.79 8.36 -11.43
N LEU A 13 15.10 8.38 -11.18
CA LEU A 13 15.64 8.31 -9.82
C LEU A 13 15.19 9.50 -8.96
N GLY A 14 15.09 10.70 -9.55
CA GLY A 14 14.54 11.88 -8.89
C GLY A 14 13.05 11.77 -8.54
N ALA A 15 12.27 10.94 -9.25
CA ALA A 15 10.86 10.72 -8.96
C ALA A 15 10.63 9.76 -7.78
N ILE A 16 11.59 8.88 -7.48
CA ILE A 16 11.50 7.91 -6.39
C ILE A 16 11.17 8.57 -5.04
N PRO A 17 11.90 9.60 -4.55
CA PRO A 17 11.59 10.22 -3.27
C PRO A 17 10.19 10.84 -3.24
N THR A 18 9.75 11.48 -4.33
CA THR A 18 8.40 12.03 -4.43
C THR A 18 7.33 10.93 -4.35
N MET A 19 7.52 9.83 -5.07
CA MET A 19 6.61 8.67 -5.01
C MET A 19 6.58 8.06 -3.61
N LEU A 20 7.74 7.90 -2.96
CA LEU A 20 7.82 7.40 -1.59
C LEU A 20 7.04 8.28 -0.62
N VAL A 21 7.16 9.61 -0.72
CA VAL A 21 6.39 10.55 0.11
C VAL A 21 4.89 10.35 -0.11
N ILE A 22 4.44 10.29 -1.37
CA ILE A 22 3.03 10.09 -1.71
C ILE A 22 2.51 8.75 -1.15
N ILE A 23 3.23 7.65 -1.40
CA ILE A 23 2.87 6.30 -0.91
C ILE A 23 2.77 6.29 0.61
N THR A 24 3.76 6.88 1.29
CA THR A 24 3.79 6.97 2.76
C THR A 24 2.58 7.75 3.28
N LEU A 25 2.34 8.93 2.74
CA LEU A 25 1.20 9.77 3.13
C LEU A 25 -0.14 9.07 2.86
N SER A 26 -0.32 8.50 1.68
CA SER A 26 -1.54 7.75 1.33
C SER A 26 -1.79 6.59 2.29
N PHE A 27 -0.75 5.82 2.63
CA PHE A 27 -0.86 4.71 3.59
C PHE A 27 -1.37 5.19 4.95
N PHE A 28 -0.74 6.22 5.51
CA PHE A 28 -1.16 6.74 6.83
C PHE A 28 -2.52 7.43 6.79
N LEU A 29 -2.85 8.15 5.72
CA LEU A 29 -4.17 8.77 5.54
C LEU A 29 -5.27 7.71 5.51
N LEU A 30 -5.09 6.63 4.74
CA LEU A 30 -6.05 5.53 4.70
C LEU A 30 -6.19 4.83 6.05
N ARG A 31 -5.10 4.67 6.80
CA ARG A 31 -5.14 4.05 8.13
C ARG A 31 -5.72 4.96 9.22
N ALA A 32 -5.62 6.27 9.06
CA ALA A 32 -6.19 7.26 9.96
C ALA A 32 -7.68 7.49 9.72
N ALA A 33 -8.19 7.15 8.52
CA ALA A 33 -9.60 7.24 8.22
C ALA A 33 -10.43 6.33 9.16
N PRO A 34 -11.63 6.76 9.58
CA PRO A 34 -12.49 5.93 10.41
C PRO A 34 -13.02 4.73 9.60
N GLY A 35 -12.89 3.54 10.17
CA GLY A 35 -13.28 2.27 9.54
C GLY A 35 -12.10 1.51 8.92
N GLY A 36 -12.38 0.29 8.46
CA GLY A 36 -11.43 -0.59 7.79
C GLY A 36 -11.95 -1.11 6.44
N PRO A 37 -11.07 -1.71 5.62
CA PRO A 37 -11.42 -2.20 4.28
C PRO A 37 -12.52 -3.28 4.26
N PHE A 38 -12.84 -3.87 5.42
CA PHE A 38 -13.89 -4.87 5.59
C PHE A 38 -15.11 -4.37 6.38
N ASP A 39 -15.14 -3.09 6.73
CA ASP A 39 -16.30 -2.46 7.36
C ASP A 39 -17.34 -2.11 6.28
N MET A 40 -18.00 -3.15 5.76
CA MET A 40 -19.04 -3.02 4.74
C MET A 40 -20.41 -2.74 5.36
N GLN A 41 -21.33 -2.15 4.57
CA GLN A 41 -22.73 -1.93 4.98
C GLN A 41 -23.45 -3.23 5.39
N ARG A 42 -23.03 -4.37 4.82
CA ARG A 42 -23.47 -5.69 5.27
C ARG A 42 -22.49 -6.20 6.31
N ALA A 43 -22.95 -6.38 7.54
CA ALA A 43 -22.12 -6.88 8.63
C ALA A 43 -21.51 -8.25 8.25
N VAL A 44 -20.20 -8.26 8.05
CA VAL A 44 -19.43 -9.50 7.93
C VAL A 44 -19.43 -10.18 9.30
N PRO A 45 -19.72 -11.48 9.43
CA PRO A 45 -19.64 -12.16 10.72
C PRO A 45 -18.27 -11.93 11.36
N PRO A 46 -18.18 -11.67 12.69
CA PRO A 46 -16.92 -11.29 13.33
C PRO A 46 -15.77 -12.27 13.07
N GLN A 47 -16.08 -13.57 13.00
CA GLN A 47 -15.10 -14.61 12.69
C GLN A 47 -14.54 -14.49 11.26
N VAL A 48 -15.38 -14.14 10.29
CA VAL A 48 -14.96 -13.94 8.89
C VAL A 48 -14.09 -12.69 8.79
N LYS A 49 -14.46 -11.59 9.48
CA LYS A 49 -13.65 -10.37 9.54
C LYS A 49 -12.25 -10.65 10.09
N LEU A 50 -12.14 -11.36 11.21
CA LEU A 50 -10.84 -11.71 11.80
C LEU A 50 -9.97 -12.58 10.89
N ASN A 51 -10.59 -13.51 10.16
CA ASN A 51 -9.87 -14.33 9.17
C ASN A 51 -9.38 -13.49 7.99
N LEU A 52 -10.19 -12.55 7.50
CA LEU A 52 -9.79 -11.61 6.45
C LEU A 52 -8.66 -10.70 6.93
N GLU A 53 -8.77 -10.09 8.11
CA GLU A 53 -7.72 -9.26 8.67
C GLU A 53 -6.38 -10.00 8.79
N ARG A 54 -6.42 -11.29 9.18
CA ARG A 54 -5.24 -12.16 9.19
C ARG A 54 -4.70 -12.45 7.80
N MET A 55 -5.57 -12.77 6.85
CA MET A 55 -5.19 -13.05 5.46
C MET A 55 -4.54 -11.84 4.77
N TYR A 56 -4.99 -10.63 5.09
CA TYR A 56 -4.49 -9.37 4.55
C TYR A 56 -3.46 -8.67 5.44
N HIS A 57 -2.95 -9.34 6.48
CA HIS A 57 -1.96 -8.82 7.42
C HIS A 57 -2.37 -7.54 8.18
N LEU A 58 -3.66 -7.20 8.20
CA LEU A 58 -4.18 -5.99 8.86
C LEU A 58 -4.11 -6.07 10.39
N ASN A 59 -3.88 -7.27 10.91
CA ASN A 59 -3.66 -7.58 12.32
C ASN A 59 -2.19 -7.41 12.77
N LEU A 60 -1.24 -7.16 11.86
CA LEU A 60 0.18 -6.94 12.18
C LEU A 60 0.42 -5.51 12.72
N PRO A 61 1.56 -5.24 13.39
CA PRO A 61 1.98 -3.87 13.70
C PRO A 61 2.05 -2.99 12.45
N LEU A 62 1.75 -1.69 12.59
CA LEU A 62 1.68 -0.74 11.46
C LEU A 62 2.96 -0.68 10.62
N TRP A 63 4.12 -0.78 11.26
CA TRP A 63 5.39 -0.77 10.54
C TRP A 63 5.56 -2.01 9.64
N GLN A 64 5.05 -3.18 10.06
CA GLN A 64 5.07 -4.39 9.23
C GLN A 64 4.11 -4.23 8.05
N GLN A 65 2.90 -3.75 8.29
CA GLN A 65 1.93 -3.46 7.23
C GLN A 65 2.51 -2.49 6.18
N TYR A 66 3.22 -1.46 6.63
CA TYR A 66 3.86 -0.50 5.74
C TYR A 66 4.99 -1.12 4.91
N LEU A 67 5.86 -1.93 5.54
CA LEU A 67 6.96 -2.60 4.82
C LEU A 67 6.45 -3.65 3.84
N ASP A 68 5.43 -4.43 4.22
CA ASP A 68 4.77 -5.39 3.34
C ASP A 68 4.16 -4.67 2.13
N TYR A 69 3.42 -3.57 2.35
CA TYR A 69 2.83 -2.75 1.30
C TYR A 69 3.90 -2.18 0.35
N LEU A 70 4.99 -1.63 0.89
CA LEU A 70 6.09 -1.10 0.10
C LEU A 70 6.78 -2.21 -0.71
N GLY A 71 6.97 -3.38 -0.12
CA GLY A 71 7.53 -4.56 -0.79
C GLY A 71 6.66 -5.04 -1.95
N SER A 72 5.34 -5.07 -1.79
CA SER A 72 4.40 -5.42 -2.85
C SER A 72 4.45 -4.41 -4.01
N ILE A 73 4.44 -3.10 -3.72
CA ILE A 73 4.54 -2.05 -4.75
C ILE A 73 5.84 -2.19 -5.55
N LEU A 74 6.97 -2.45 -4.89
CA LEU A 74 8.26 -2.63 -5.58
C LEU A 74 8.28 -3.85 -6.51
N ARG A 75 7.41 -4.84 -6.26
CA ARG A 75 7.20 -6.02 -7.12
C ARG A 75 6.12 -5.80 -8.18
N GLY A 76 5.45 -4.64 -8.18
CA GLY A 76 4.32 -4.34 -9.06
C GLY A 76 2.99 -4.99 -8.62
N ASP A 77 2.91 -5.46 -7.38
CA ASP A 77 1.69 -5.99 -6.78
C ASP A 77 0.99 -4.89 -5.97
N PHE A 78 -0.20 -4.48 -6.42
CA PHE A 78 -1.01 -3.45 -5.77
C PHE A 78 -2.13 -4.03 -4.90
N GLY A 79 -2.13 -5.34 -4.68
CA GLY A 79 -3.18 -6.06 -3.99
C GLY A 79 -4.43 -6.29 -4.85
N PRO A 80 -5.42 -7.02 -4.31
CA PRO A 80 -6.65 -7.31 -5.04
C PRO A 80 -7.54 -6.07 -5.18
N SER A 81 -8.22 -5.98 -6.32
CA SER A 81 -9.27 -4.99 -6.55
C SER A 81 -10.61 -5.52 -6.04
N PHE A 82 -11.23 -4.83 -5.10
CA PHE A 82 -12.59 -5.10 -4.65
C PHE A 82 -13.56 -4.27 -5.51
N VAL A 83 -14.49 -4.93 -6.20
CA VAL A 83 -15.58 -4.33 -7.00
C VAL A 83 -16.91 -4.55 -6.29
#